data_AF-A0A1V4M4V1-F1
#
_entry.id   AF-A0A1V4M4V1-F1
#
_cell.length_a   1.000
_cell.length_b   1.000
_cell.length_c   1.000
_cell.angle_alpha   90.00
_cell.angle_beta   90.00
_cell.angle_gamma   90.00
#
_symmetry.space_group_name_H-M   'P 1'
#
loop_
_entity.id
_entity.type
_entity.pdbx_description
1 polymer ?
#
loop_
_entity_poly.entity_id
_entity_poly.type
_entity_poly.pdbx_seq_one_letter_code
_entity_poly.pdbx_strand_id
1 'polypeptide(L)'
;MVDLLIGAPGENRKTITESIDFVKSLEPTAAGISLGVRLYRGTPLAQMLSSLDVSDTCLRGHVPENENFLQPVYYLSPGMGEGIHQYLNELTGDDPRFFSLADPRADRDYSYTENQVLMEAIEKGYRGAYWHILQKLQHF
;
A
#
# COMPACT_ATOMS: atom_id res chain seq x y z
N MET A 1 14.10 0.93 -3.73
CA MET A 1 12.67 0.54 -3.65
C MET A 1 11.87 1.49 -4.52
N VAL A 2 10.84 0.98 -5.20
CA VAL A 2 9.82 1.79 -5.90
C VAL A 2 8.51 1.64 -5.13
N ASP A 3 7.85 2.74 -4.82
CA ASP A 3 6.60 2.72 -4.06
C ASP A 3 5.39 2.97 -4.97
N LEU A 4 4.38 2.11 -4.84
CA LEU A 4 3.10 2.19 -5.51
C LEU A 4 2.03 2.62 -4.51
N LEU A 5 1.30 3.68 -4.83
CA LEU A 5 0.08 4.06 -4.13
C LEU A 5 -1.12 3.67 -4.99
N ILE A 6 -1.85 2.63 -4.57
CA ILE A 6 -3.01 2.10 -5.27
C ILE A 6 -4.30 2.60 -4.60
N GLY A 7 -5.28 2.99 -5.41
CA GLY A 7 -6.64 3.32 -4.94
C GLY A 7 -6.91 4.80 -4.74
N ALA A 8 -6.06 5.67 -5.29
CA ALA A 8 -6.33 7.10 -5.41
C ALA A 8 -7.46 7.40 -6.43
N PRO A 9 -8.01 8.62 -6.48
CA PRO A 9 -9.13 8.93 -7.38
C PRO A 9 -8.87 8.58 -8.84
N GLY A 10 -9.82 7.87 -9.47
CA GLY A 10 -9.73 7.41 -10.86
C GLY A 10 -9.16 5.99 -11.03
N GLU A 11 -8.60 5.41 -9.97
CA GLU A 11 -8.01 4.06 -10.00
C GLU A 11 -9.08 2.99 -10.28
N ASN A 12 -8.75 2.01 -11.12
CA ASN A 12 -9.58 0.84 -11.40
C ASN A 12 -8.69 -0.38 -11.69
N ARG A 13 -9.29 -1.57 -11.83
CA ARG A 13 -8.52 -2.81 -12.02
C ARG A 13 -7.56 -2.76 -13.21
N LYS A 14 -7.97 -2.14 -14.33
CA LYS A 14 -7.11 -2.00 -15.51
C LYS A 14 -5.86 -1.16 -15.19
N THR A 15 -6.04 0.02 -14.58
CA THR A 15 -4.91 0.92 -14.27
C THR A 15 -3.96 0.32 -13.23
N ILE A 16 -4.49 -0.49 -12.31
CA ILE A 16 -3.70 -1.28 -11.36
C ILE A 16 -2.84 -2.30 -12.08
N THR A 17 -3.42 -3.11 -12.96
CA THR A 17 -2.67 -4.09 -13.76
C THR A 17 -1.58 -3.39 -14.57
N GLU A 18 -1.91 -2.31 -15.27
CA GLU A 18 -0.94 -1.53 -16.05
C GLU A 18 0.23 -1.03 -15.19
N SER A 19 -0.06 -0.54 -13.98
CA SER A 19 0.96 -0.05 -13.04
C SER A 19 1.85 -1.18 -12.51
N ILE A 20 1.26 -2.31 -12.13
CA ILE A 20 2.00 -3.47 -11.62
C ILE A 20 2.87 -4.08 -12.73
N ASP A 21 2.34 -4.24 -13.93
CA ASP A 21 3.09 -4.77 -15.08
C ASP A 21 4.22 -3.84 -15.49
N PHE A 22 3.97 -2.52 -15.46
CA PHE A 22 5.03 -1.54 -15.67
C PHE A 22 6.14 -1.67 -14.63
N VAL A 23 5.81 -1.75 -13.34
CA VAL A 23 6.82 -1.92 -12.28
C VAL A 23 7.58 -3.24 -12.43
N LYS A 24 6.91 -4.34 -12.79
CA LYS A 24 7.60 -5.61 -13.10
C LYS A 24 8.61 -5.46 -14.22
N SER A 25 8.26 -4.71 -15.28
CA SER A 25 9.14 -4.48 -16.44
C SER A 25 10.39 -3.65 -16.13
N LEU A 26 10.37 -2.85 -15.05
CA LEU A 26 11.51 -2.06 -14.60
C LEU A 26 12.54 -2.87 -13.80
N GLU A 27 12.17 -4.10 -13.42
CA GLU A 27 12.98 -4.99 -12.58
C GLU A 27 13.60 -4.33 -11.33
N PRO A 28 12.79 -3.65 -10.48
CA PRO A 28 13.34 -3.00 -9.30
C PRO A 28 13.87 -4.03 -8.31
N THR A 29 14.83 -3.61 -7.48
CA THR A 29 15.29 -4.44 -6.35
C THR A 29 14.18 -4.76 -5.35
N ALA A 30 13.25 -3.83 -5.16
CA ALA A 30 12.10 -3.96 -4.27
C ALA A 30 10.99 -3.00 -4.70
N ALA A 31 9.75 -3.40 -4.51
CA ALA A 31 8.54 -2.64 -4.78
C ALA A 31 7.59 -2.69 -3.58
N GLY A 32 7.14 -1.55 -3.08
CA GLY A 32 6.14 -1.47 -2.01
C GLY A 32 4.76 -1.14 -2.56
N ILE A 33 3.72 -1.78 -2.03
CA ILE A 33 2.34 -1.47 -2.36
C ILE A 33 1.64 -0.91 -1.12
N SER A 34 1.16 0.32 -1.23
CA SER A 34 0.23 0.95 -0.30
C SER A 34 -1.16 0.98 -0.93
N LEU A 35 -2.19 0.72 -0.13
CA LEU A 35 -3.58 0.69 -0.58
C LEU A 35 -4.41 1.75 0.14
N GLY A 36 -5.09 2.59 -0.64
CA GLY A 36 -5.93 3.68 -0.16
C GLY A 36 -5.12 4.89 0.31
N VAL A 37 -5.83 6.01 0.50
CA VAL A 37 -5.21 7.29 0.87
C VAL A 37 -5.86 7.82 2.14
N ARG A 38 -5.08 8.05 3.20
CA ARG A 38 -5.61 8.69 4.41
C ARG A 38 -5.93 10.16 4.13
N LEU A 39 -7.11 10.59 4.57
CA LEU A 39 -7.55 11.97 4.45
C LEU A 39 -6.99 12.82 5.59
N TYR A 40 -6.53 14.00 5.21
CA TYR A 40 -6.09 15.03 6.14
C TYR A 40 -6.70 16.37 5.73
N ARG A 41 -7.20 17.10 6.73
CA ARG A 41 -7.74 18.44 6.52
C ARG A 41 -6.70 19.34 5.85
N GLY A 42 -7.14 20.16 4.89
CA GLY A 42 -6.29 21.11 4.17
C GLY A 42 -5.49 20.51 3.01
N THR A 43 -5.61 19.20 2.75
CA THR A 43 -5.02 18.59 1.55
C THR A 43 -5.91 18.79 0.32
N PRO A 44 -5.34 18.86 -0.89
CA PRO A 44 -6.12 18.93 -2.13
C PRO A 44 -7.12 17.77 -2.28
N LEU A 45 -6.76 16.57 -1.82
CA LEU A 45 -7.67 15.42 -1.84
C LEU A 45 -8.89 15.65 -0.94
N ALA A 46 -8.68 16.13 0.30
CA ALA A 46 -9.79 16.45 1.19
C ALA A 46 -10.69 17.56 0.62
N GLN A 47 -10.12 18.57 -0.05
CA GLN A 47 -10.87 19.64 -0.70
C GLN A 47 -11.69 19.11 -1.90
N MET A 48 -11.06 18.27 -2.73
CA MET A 48 -11.73 17.63 -3.86
C MET A 48 -12.94 16.82 -3.39
N LEU A 49 -12.78 16.04 -2.33
CA LEU A 49 -13.86 15.23 -1.77
C LEU A 49 -14.97 16.09 -1.14
N SER A 50 -14.64 17.26 -0.57
CA SER A 50 -15.68 18.19 -0.10
C SER A 50 -16.50 18.83 -1.23
N SER A 51 -15.95 18.85 -2.45
CA SER A 51 -16.59 19.44 -3.64
C SER A 51 -17.32 18.43 -4.52
N LEU A 52 -17.02 17.14 -4.36
CA LEU A 52 -17.65 16.05 -5.07
C LEU A 52 -18.78 15.50 -4.21
N ASP A 53 -19.89 15.10 -4.84
CA ASP A 53 -20.92 14.30 -4.19
C ASP A 53 -20.40 12.87 -4.04
N VAL A 54 -19.36 12.71 -3.21
CA VAL A 54 -18.67 11.44 -3.05
C VAL A 54 -19.59 10.51 -2.28
N SER A 55 -20.10 9.50 -2.97
CA SER A 55 -20.91 8.47 -2.35
C SER A 55 -20.16 7.86 -1.16
N ASP A 56 -20.87 7.48 -0.11
CA ASP A 56 -20.33 6.79 1.08
C ASP A 56 -19.48 5.55 0.73
N THR A 57 -19.64 5.00 -0.47
CA THR A 57 -18.92 3.81 -0.94
C THR A 57 -17.42 4.02 -1.19
N CYS A 58 -16.91 5.25 -1.24
CA CYS A 58 -15.48 5.53 -1.47
C CYS A 58 -14.69 5.86 -0.19
N LEU A 59 -15.39 6.07 0.94
CA LEU A 59 -14.76 6.38 2.22
C LEU A 59 -14.72 5.14 3.11
N ARG A 60 -13.66 5.02 3.92
CA ARG A 60 -13.46 3.94 4.90
C ARG A 60 -12.99 4.54 6.22
N GLY A 61 -13.28 3.88 7.34
CA GLY A 61 -12.92 4.35 8.67
C GLY A 61 -14.04 5.17 9.32
N HIS A 62 -13.69 6.18 10.12
CA HIS A 62 -14.65 6.92 10.95
C HIS A 62 -15.22 8.14 10.20
N VAL A 63 -16.19 7.90 9.32
CA VAL A 63 -16.79 8.95 8.47
C VAL A 63 -17.81 9.85 9.20
N PRO A 64 -18.79 9.31 9.96
CA PRO A 64 -19.82 10.13 10.60
C PRO A 64 -19.22 11.12 11.61
N GLU A 65 -19.76 12.34 11.64
CA GLU A 65 -19.42 13.38 12.64
C GLU A 65 -17.91 13.67 12.75
N ASN A 66 -17.16 13.54 11.64
CA ASN A 66 -15.69 13.65 11.61
C ASN A 66 -15.16 14.52 10.46
N GLU A 67 -15.78 15.69 10.25
CA GLU A 67 -15.44 16.65 9.17
C GLU A 67 -14.00 17.18 9.25
N ASN A 68 -13.37 17.10 10.42
CA ASN A 68 -11.99 17.54 10.65
C ASN A 68 -10.94 16.45 10.33
N PHE A 69 -11.37 15.21 10.06
CA PHE A 69 -10.51 14.04 9.83
C PHE A 69 -9.50 13.75 10.95
N LEU A 70 -9.81 14.12 12.20
CA LEU A 70 -8.98 13.78 13.36
C LEU A 70 -9.04 12.28 13.64
N GLN A 71 -10.23 11.67 13.54
CA GLN A 71 -10.34 10.22 13.48
C GLN A 71 -9.96 9.74 12.07
N PRO A 72 -9.30 8.58 11.92
CA PRO A 72 -8.83 8.12 10.61
C PRO A 72 -9.98 7.90 9.62
N VAL A 73 -9.89 8.60 8.49
CA VAL A 73 -10.73 8.37 7.31
C VAL A 73 -9.81 8.13 6.13
N TYR A 74 -10.16 7.16 5.30
CA TYR A 74 -9.40 6.79 4.12
C TYR A 74 -10.29 6.89 2.89
N TYR A 75 -9.73 7.39 1.80
CA TYR A 75 -10.32 7.30 0.48
C TYR A 75 -9.84 6.01 -0.20
N LEU A 76 -10.76 5.33 -0.85
CA LEU A 76 -10.50 4.17 -1.69
C LEU A 76 -11.34 4.29 -2.97
N SER A 77 -10.69 4.26 -4.12
CA SER A 77 -11.39 4.38 -5.41
C SER A 77 -12.42 3.26 -5.58
N PRO A 78 -13.70 3.59 -5.86
CA PRO A 78 -14.74 2.58 -6.06
C PRO A 78 -14.54 1.78 -7.35
N GLY A 79 -13.79 2.31 -8.32
CA GLY A 79 -13.50 1.65 -9.61
C GLY A 79 -12.68 0.36 -9.48
N MET A 80 -12.11 0.08 -8.32
CA MET A 80 -11.37 -1.16 -8.04
C MET A 80 -12.30 -2.35 -7.73
N GLY A 81 -13.53 -2.07 -7.31
CA GLY A 81 -14.47 -3.08 -6.83
C GLY A 81 -14.04 -3.75 -5.53
N GLU A 82 -14.80 -4.76 -5.12
CA GLU A 82 -14.54 -5.56 -3.92
C GLU A 82 -13.34 -6.50 -4.10
N GLY A 83 -12.81 -7.02 -2.98
CA GLY A 83 -11.75 -8.05 -3.01
C GLY A 83 -10.39 -7.56 -3.53
N ILE A 84 -10.09 -6.27 -3.37
CA ILE A 84 -8.87 -5.65 -3.92
C ILE A 84 -7.57 -6.26 -3.37
N HIS A 85 -7.53 -6.67 -2.10
CA HIS A 85 -6.37 -7.35 -1.52
C HIS A 85 -6.07 -8.67 -2.23
N GLN A 86 -7.10 -9.49 -2.46
CA GLN A 86 -6.95 -10.75 -3.20
C GLN A 86 -6.46 -10.48 -4.62
N TYR A 87 -7.04 -9.49 -5.29
CA TYR A 87 -6.65 -9.13 -6.65
C TYR A 87 -5.19 -8.67 -6.75
N LEU A 88 -4.73 -7.84 -5.81
CA LEU A 88 -3.32 -7.43 -5.74
C LEU A 88 -2.40 -8.63 -5.49
N ASN A 89 -2.77 -9.53 -4.57
CA ASN A 89 -2.00 -10.73 -4.30
C ASN A 89 -1.88 -11.64 -5.53
N GLU A 90 -2.96 -11.81 -6.31
CA GLU A 90 -2.97 -12.55 -7.58
C GLU A 90 -2.08 -11.88 -8.62
N LEU A 91 -2.11 -10.55 -8.73
CA LEU A 91 -1.27 -9.79 -9.66
C LEU A 91 0.22 -9.89 -9.30
N THR A 92 0.58 -9.79 -8.02
CA THR A 92 1.98 -9.89 -7.59
C THR A 92 2.48 -11.33 -7.52
N GLY A 93 1.58 -12.30 -7.31
CA GLY A 93 1.90 -13.72 -7.21
C GLY A 93 2.95 -13.99 -6.14
N ASP A 94 3.98 -14.75 -6.51
CA ASP A 94 5.15 -15.07 -5.68
C ASP A 94 6.40 -14.25 -5.98
N ASP A 95 6.23 -13.11 -6.65
CA ASP A 95 7.35 -12.22 -6.95
C ASP A 95 7.92 -11.63 -5.64
N PRO A 96 9.16 -12.00 -5.25
CA PRO A 96 9.73 -11.62 -3.96
C PRO A 96 10.01 -10.11 -3.88
N ARG A 97 10.04 -9.42 -5.04
CA ARG A 97 10.30 -7.98 -5.08
C ARG A 97 9.15 -7.19 -4.46
N PHE A 98 7.93 -7.73 -4.41
CA PHE A 98 6.76 -7.00 -3.94
C PHE A 98 6.50 -7.21 -2.44
N PHE A 99 6.42 -6.09 -1.72
CA PHE A 99 6.08 -6.01 -0.31
C PHE A 99 4.73 -5.30 -0.15
N SER A 100 3.90 -5.77 0.78
CA SER A 100 2.59 -5.16 1.07
C SER A 100 2.41 -4.96 2.57
N LEU A 101 2.00 -3.76 2.96
CA LEU A 101 1.78 -3.38 4.38
C LEU A 101 0.57 -4.07 5.03
N ALA A 102 -0.22 -4.79 4.25
CA ALA A 102 -1.41 -5.50 4.71
C ALA A 102 -1.46 -6.95 4.18
N ASP A 103 -0.29 -7.52 3.84
CA ASP A 103 -0.23 -8.93 3.47
C ASP A 103 -0.40 -9.80 4.73
N PRO A 104 -1.41 -10.69 4.80
CA PRO A 104 -1.50 -11.66 5.89
C PRO A 104 -0.34 -12.67 5.89
N ARG A 105 0.47 -12.74 4.83
CA ARG A 105 1.70 -13.53 4.75
C ARG A 105 2.84 -12.77 5.43
N ALA A 106 3.21 -13.20 6.63
CA ALA A 106 4.19 -12.55 7.50
C ALA A 106 5.60 -12.38 6.88
N ASP A 107 5.96 -13.15 5.86
CA ASP A 107 7.25 -13.08 5.15
C ASP A 107 7.33 -11.92 4.13
N ARG A 108 6.19 -11.28 3.81
CA ARG A 108 6.09 -10.14 2.88
C ARG A 108 5.56 -8.87 3.54
N ASP A 109 5.35 -8.93 4.85
CA ASP A 109 5.00 -7.77 5.66
C ASP A 109 6.21 -6.84 5.82
N TYR A 110 6.04 -5.58 5.42
CA TYR A 110 7.02 -4.51 5.60
C TYR A 110 6.76 -3.65 6.85
N SER A 111 5.94 -4.15 7.77
CA SER A 111 5.71 -3.51 9.06
C SER A 111 7.00 -3.43 9.87
N TYR A 112 7.17 -2.31 10.55
CA TYR A 112 8.26 -2.07 11.51
C TYR A 112 7.93 -2.59 12.92
N THR A 113 6.69 -3.01 13.14
CA THR A 113 6.21 -3.40 14.47
C THR A 113 6.63 -4.83 14.77
N GLU A 114 7.39 -5.03 15.85
CA GLU A 114 7.82 -6.35 16.34
C GLU A 114 8.49 -7.24 15.28
N ASN A 115 9.19 -6.64 14.31
CA ASN A 115 9.83 -7.39 13.25
C ASN A 115 11.12 -8.10 13.73
N GLN A 116 10.96 -9.29 14.31
CA GLN A 116 12.06 -10.07 14.86
C GLN A 116 13.13 -10.41 13.80
N VAL A 117 12.70 -10.68 12.57
CA VAL A 117 13.61 -10.96 11.43
C VAL A 117 14.56 -9.79 11.20
N LEU A 118 14.06 -8.55 11.23
CA LEU A 118 14.88 -7.36 11.11
C LEU A 118 15.84 -7.21 12.29
N MET A 119 15.36 -7.39 13.52
CA MET A 119 16.20 -7.25 14.72
C MET A 119 17.37 -8.24 14.68
N GLU A 120 17.10 -9.51 14.39
CA GLU A 120 18.13 -10.54 14.27
C GLU A 120 19.13 -10.25 13.14
N ALA A 121 18.66 -9.72 12.00
CA ALA A 121 19.55 -9.34 10.91
C ALA A 121 20.47 -8.19 11.33
N ILE A 122 19.94 -7.19 12.02
CA ILE A 122 20.76 -6.08 12.54
C ILE A 122 21.79 -6.59 13.55
N GLU A 123 21.42 -7.50 14.45
CA GLU A 123 22.36 -8.15 15.38
C GLU A 123 23.47 -8.92 14.64
N LYS A 124 23.13 -9.61 13.55
CA LYS A 124 24.08 -10.32 12.66
C LYS A 124 24.93 -9.38 11.80
N GLY A 125 24.80 -8.06 11.96
CA GLY A 125 25.63 -7.07 11.28
C GLY A 125 25.06 -6.52 9.97
N TYR A 126 23.82 -6.85 9.60
CA TYR A 126 23.17 -6.25 8.44
C TYR A 126 22.95 -4.74 8.66
N ARG A 127 23.20 -3.93 7.63
CA ARG A 127 23.09 -2.47 7.66
C ARG A 127 22.50 -1.95 6.35
N GLY A 128 22.02 -0.72 6.39
CA GLY A 128 21.41 -0.01 5.25
C GLY A 128 19.92 0.19 5.44
N ALA A 129 19.25 0.57 4.36
CA ALA A 129 17.80 0.75 4.37
C ALA A 129 17.07 -0.57 4.70
N TYR A 130 15.97 -0.49 5.44
CA TYR A 130 15.23 -1.66 5.90
C TYR A 130 14.78 -2.58 4.75
N TRP A 131 14.23 -2.02 3.67
CA TRP A 131 13.81 -2.81 2.49
C TRP A 131 14.98 -3.53 1.83
N HIS A 132 16.19 -2.97 1.93
CA HIS A 132 17.39 -3.59 1.39
C HIS A 132 17.87 -4.75 2.28
N ILE A 133 17.70 -4.64 3.60
CA ILE A 133 17.97 -5.74 4.52
C ILE A 133 17.00 -6.89 4.25
N LEU A 134 15.69 -6.63 4.19
CA LEU A 134 14.70 -7.68 3.89
C LEU A 134 14.93 -8.36 2.55
N GLN A 135 15.22 -7.59 1.50
CA GLN A 135 15.53 -8.15 0.19
C GLN A 135 16.74 -9.09 0.24
N LYS A 136 17.78 -8.75 1.01
CA LYS A 136 18.93 -9.64 1.20
C LYS A 136 18.55 -10.93 1.94
N LEU A 137 17.59 -10.88 2.86
CA LEU A 137 17.15 -12.03 3.63
C LEU A 137 16.24 -12.97 2.82
N GLN A 138 15.49 -12.46 1.84
CA GLN A 138 14.67 -13.28 0.94
C GLN A 138 15.48 -14.17 -0.02
N HIS A 139 16.79 -13.96 -0.13
CA HIS A 139 17.69 -14.75 -0.98
C HIS A 139 18.44 -15.88 -0.23
N PHE A 140 17.98 -16.26 0.97
CA PHE A 140 18.53 -17.37 1.74
C PHE A 140 17.49 -18.46 2.03
#